data_AF-A0A849Q4U4-F1
#
_entry.id   AF-A0A849Q4U4-F1
#
_cell.length_a   1.000
_cell.length_b   1.000
_cell.length_c   1.000
_cell.angle_alpha   90.00
_cell.angle_beta   90.00
_cell.angle_gamma   90.00
#
_symmetry.space_group_name_H-M   'P 1'
#
loop_
_entity.id
_entity.type
_entity.pdbx_description
1 polymer ?
#
loop_
_entity_poly.entity_id
_entity_poly.type
_entity_poly.pdbx_seq_one_letter_code
_entity_poly.pdbx_strand_id
1 'polypeptide(L)'
;VVCNGPMGMFEEEAFAFGTREVFSEIGRVQGFTLLGGGHTGVLARSMGIDTKVNHISTGGGALIQFLSGGEMPVIEALKLSKRTYMAGEFSMKPK
;
A
#
# COMPACT_ATOMS: atom_id res chain seq x y z
N VAL A 1 -5.89 -11.31 -1.72
CA VAL A 1 -6.82 -10.24 -1.29
C VAL A 1 -6.07 -8.92 -1.27
N VAL A 2 -6.65 -7.87 -1.85
CA VAL A 2 -6.14 -6.50 -1.75
C VAL A 2 -7.20 -5.68 -1.03
N CYS A 3 -6.83 -4.99 0.05
CA CYS A 3 -7.73 -4.15 0.84
C CYS A 3 -7.10 -2.77 1.02
N ASN A 4 -7.86 -1.70 0.76
CA ASN A 4 -7.42 -0.32 0.98
C ASN A 4 -8.52 0.46 1.70
N GLY A 5 -8.23 0.90 2.92
CA GLY A 5 -9.17 1.62 3.78
C GLY A 5 -10.07 0.72 4.66
N PRO A 6 -10.71 1.31 5.69
CA PRO A 6 -11.71 0.64 6.52
C PRO A 6 -13.08 0.55 5.81
N MET A 7 -14.00 -0.24 6.37
CA MET A 7 -15.37 -0.40 5.83
C MET A 7 -16.33 0.70 6.30
N GLY A 8 -15.93 1.49 7.30
CA GLY A 8 -16.72 2.57 7.89
C GLY A 8 -15.91 3.40 8.89
N MET A 9 -16.60 4.16 9.75
CA MET A 9 -16.00 4.99 10.82
C MET A 9 -15.50 4.10 11.96
N PHE A 10 -14.41 3.36 11.73
CA PHE A 10 -13.90 2.36 12.66
C PHE A 10 -13.34 2.96 13.97
N GLU A 11 -13.09 4.27 13.97
CA GLU A 11 -12.69 5.05 15.13
C GLU A 11 -13.80 5.12 16.20
N GLU A 12 -15.06 4.97 15.78
CA GLU A 12 -16.23 4.94 16.65
C GLU A 12 -16.64 3.48 16.91
N GLU A 13 -16.65 3.06 18.18
CA GLU A 13 -16.88 1.66 18.56
C GLU A 13 -18.22 1.11 18.01
N ALA A 14 -19.26 1.95 17.96
CA ALA A 14 -20.57 1.60 17.42
C ALA A 14 -20.54 1.22 15.92
N PHE A 15 -19.51 1.65 15.18
CA PHE A 15 -19.34 1.40 13.75
C PHE A 15 -18.08 0.57 13.42
N ALA A 16 -17.32 0.14 14.43
CA ALA A 16 -16.06 -0.58 14.26
C ALA A 16 -16.22 -2.06 13.88
N PHE A 17 -17.35 -2.68 14.26
CA PHE A 17 -17.56 -4.13 14.13
C PHE A 17 -17.27 -4.65 12.72
N GLY A 18 -17.89 -4.07 11.69
CA GLY A 18 -17.74 -4.54 10.31
C GLY A 18 -16.30 -4.44 9.81
N THR A 19 -15.58 -3.38 10.16
CA THR A 19 -14.17 -3.23 9.79
C THR A 19 -13.31 -4.28 10.48
N ARG A 20 -13.51 -4.51 11.80
CA ARG A 20 -12.75 -5.52 12.55
C ARG A 20 -12.97 -6.93 12.05
N GLU A 21 -14.21 -7.31 11.72
CA GLU A 21 -14.49 -8.64 11.20
C GLU A 21 -13.81 -8.89 9.85
N VAL A 22 -13.91 -7.93 8.92
CA VAL A 22 -13.24 -8.04 7.61
C VAL A 22 -11.73 -8.16 7.76
N PHE A 23 -11.12 -7.36 8.64
CA PHE A 23 -9.67 -7.39 8.86
C PHE A 23 -9.21 -8.68 9.56
N SER A 24 -10.01 -9.21 10.49
CA SER A 24 -9.77 -10.51 11.13
C SER A 24 -9.74 -11.64 10.09
N GLU A 25 -10.70 -11.65 9.16
CA GLU A 25 -10.77 -12.67 8.10
C GLU A 25 -9.66 -12.51 7.05
N ILE A 26 -9.26 -11.27 6.71
CA ILE A 26 -8.08 -11.03 5.86
C ILE A 26 -6.84 -11.71 6.47
N GLY A 27 -6.64 -11.61 7.78
CA GLY A 27 -5.53 -12.24 8.49
C GLY A 27 -5.56 -13.78 8.51
N ARG A 28 -6.61 -14.42 8.00
CA ARG A 28 -6.76 -15.88 7.90
C ARG A 28 -6.65 -16.41 6.47
N VAL A 29 -6.54 -15.52 5.48
CA VAL A 29 -6.49 -15.88 4.07
C VAL A 29 -5.25 -16.71 3.75
N GLN A 30 -5.46 -17.91 3.19
CA GLN A 30 -4.39 -18.75 2.66
C GLN A 30 -4.02 -18.32 1.23
N GLY A 31 -3.44 -17.14 1.09
CA GLY A 31 -3.06 -16.55 -0.18
C GLY A 31 -2.41 -15.19 0.02
N PHE A 32 -1.95 -14.58 -1.07
CA PHE A 32 -1.30 -13.28 -0.98
C PHE A 32 -2.29 -12.20 -0.51
N THR A 33 -1.91 -11.47 0.54
CA THR A 33 -2.67 -10.39 1.16
C THR A 33 -1.89 -9.08 1.11
N LEU A 34 -2.57 -8.03 0.68
CA LEU A 34 -2.02 -6.69 0.55
C LEU A 34 -2.96 -5.70 1.22
N LEU A 35 -2.45 -4.99 2.22
CA LEU A 35 -3.12 -3.87 2.86
C LEU A 35 -2.56 -2.55 2.32
N GLY A 36 -3.45 -1.61 2.01
CA GLY A 36 -3.10 -0.31 1.45
C GLY A 36 -3.57 0.85 2.31
N GLY A 37 -2.66 1.81 2.55
CA GLY A 37 -2.96 3.08 3.20
C GLY A 37 -2.52 3.17 4.65
N GLY A 38 -2.20 4.38 5.10
CA GLY A 38 -1.72 4.65 6.45
C GLY A 38 -2.69 4.21 7.54
N HIS A 39 -3.98 4.56 7.41
CA HIS A 39 -5.03 4.18 8.36
C HIS A 39 -5.21 2.66 8.45
N THR A 40 -5.19 1.96 7.32
CA THR A 40 -5.26 0.49 7.26
C THR A 40 -4.06 -0.16 7.94
N GLY A 41 -2.86 0.40 7.78
CA GLY A 41 -1.65 -0.08 8.47
C GLY A 41 -1.71 0.10 9.99
N VAL A 42 -2.25 1.23 10.47
CA VAL A 42 -2.45 1.48 11.91
C VAL A 42 -3.46 0.50 12.48
N LEU A 43 -4.58 0.28 11.78
CA LEU A 43 -5.61 -0.67 12.19
C LEU A 43 -5.09 -2.13 12.22
N ALA A 44 -4.32 -2.53 11.21
CA ALA A 44 -3.72 -3.85 11.17
C ALA A 44 -2.82 -4.13 12.39
N ARG A 45 -2.06 -3.12 12.82
CA ARG A 45 -1.21 -3.20 14.02
C ARG A 45 -2.03 -3.23 15.29
N SER A 46 -3.06 -2.39 15.43
CA SER A 46 -3.89 -2.37 16.65
C SER A 46 -4.65 -3.69 16.85
N MET A 47 -4.95 -4.40 15.75
CA MET A 47 -5.58 -5.72 15.76
C MET A 47 -4.59 -6.89 15.83
N GLY A 48 -3.28 -6.64 15.75
CA GLY A 48 -2.25 -7.68 15.73
C GLY A 48 -2.31 -8.61 14.50
N ILE A 49 -2.86 -8.13 13.38
CA ILE A 49 -2.90 -8.87 12.12
C ILE A 49 -1.80 -8.45 11.14
N ASP A 50 -1.02 -7.44 11.48
CA ASP A 50 0.09 -6.93 10.66
C ASP A 50 1.17 -8.00 10.41
N THR A 51 1.35 -8.92 11.36
CA THR A 51 2.23 -10.10 11.22
C THR A 51 1.59 -11.26 10.44
N LYS A 52 0.30 -11.15 10.11
CA LYS A 52 -0.50 -12.19 9.42
C LYS A 52 -0.81 -11.85 7.98
N VAL A 53 -0.40 -10.67 7.51
CA VAL A 53 -0.55 -10.23 6.11
C VAL A 53 0.79 -10.19 5.40
N ASN A 54 0.79 -10.33 4.07
CA ASN A 54 2.05 -10.43 3.31
C ASN A 54 2.69 -9.06 3.05
N HIS A 55 1.89 -8.01 2.85
CA HIS A 55 2.42 -6.66 2.62
C HIS A 55 1.46 -5.57 3.13
N ILE A 56 2.05 -4.55 3.75
CA ILE A 56 1.35 -3.32 4.14
C ILE A 56 2.00 -2.16 3.39
N SER A 57 1.29 -1.64 2.39
CA SER A 57 1.70 -0.49 1.61
C SER A 57 1.30 0.82 2.29
N THR A 58 2.24 1.74 2.41
CA THR A 58 2.00 3.12 2.84
C THR A 58 1.47 4.01 1.72
N GLY A 59 1.38 3.51 0.49
CA GLY A 59 1.08 4.29 -0.71
C GLY A 59 -0.34 4.87 -0.76
N GLY A 60 -1.31 4.30 -0.03
CA GLY A 60 -2.70 4.77 -0.03
C GLY A 60 -3.23 5.00 -1.45
N GLY A 61 -3.45 6.27 -1.83
CA GLY A 61 -3.84 6.65 -3.19
C GLY A 61 -2.85 6.23 -4.28
N ALA A 62 -1.54 6.26 -4.02
CA ALA A 62 -0.53 5.79 -4.97
C ALA A 62 -0.62 4.28 -5.23
N LEU A 63 -1.04 3.49 -4.23
CA LEU A 63 -1.30 2.06 -4.42
C LEU A 63 -2.50 1.86 -5.35
N ILE A 64 -3.61 2.58 -5.11
CA ILE A 64 -4.79 2.49 -5.98
C ILE A 64 -4.45 2.93 -7.39
N GLN A 65 -3.73 4.04 -7.56
CA GLN A 65 -3.29 4.53 -8.86
C GLN A 65 -2.49 3.46 -9.62
N PHE A 66 -1.54 2.82 -8.93
CA PHE A 66 -0.73 1.75 -9.50
C PHE A 66 -1.57 0.55 -9.95
N LEU A 67 -2.51 0.09 -9.10
CA LEU A 67 -3.38 -1.05 -9.39
C LEU A 67 -4.41 -0.77 -10.48
N SER A 68 -4.85 0.48 -10.60
CA SER A 68 -5.75 0.95 -11.66
C SER A 68 -5.04 1.14 -13.00
N GLY A 69 -3.72 0.92 -13.08
CA GLY A 69 -2.92 1.16 -14.29
C GLY A 69 -2.77 2.64 -14.63
N GLY A 70 -2.98 3.52 -13.65
CA GLY A 70 -2.83 4.96 -13.82
C GLY A 70 -1.38 5.38 -13.97
N GLU A 71 -1.17 6.65 -14.33
CA GLU A 71 0.16 7.21 -14.46
C GLU A 71 0.93 7.17 -13.14
N MET A 72 2.22 6.81 -13.21
CA MET A 72 3.13 6.72 -12.07
C MET A 72 4.38 7.57 -12.32
N PRO A 73 4.31 8.90 -12.15
CA PRO A 73 5.39 9.82 -12.57
C PRO A 73 6.76 9.48 -11.97
N VAL A 74 6.80 9.08 -10.71
CA VAL A 74 8.06 8.72 -10.03
C VAL A 74 8.64 7.41 -10.58
N ILE A 75 7.80 6.43 -10.90
CA ILE A 75 8.25 5.18 -11.53
C ILE A 75 8.82 5.47 -12.92
N GLU A 76 8.16 6.33 -13.70
CA GLU A 76 8.66 6.73 -15.03
C GLU A 76 9.96 7.53 -14.94
N ALA A 77 10.11 8.42 -13.96
CA ALA A 77 11.34 9.13 -13.69
C ALA A 77 12.50 8.18 -13.35
N LEU A 78 12.25 7.13 -12.56
CA LEU A 78 13.26 6.11 -12.24
C LEU A 78 13.65 5.28 -13.47
N LYS A 79 12.68 4.90 -14.32
CA LYS A 79 12.96 4.23 -15.60
C LYS A 79 13.78 5.11 -16.53
N LEU A 80 13.47 6.41 -16.59
CA LEU A 80 14.22 7.38 -17.37
C LEU A 80 15.66 7.51 -16.86
N SER A 81 15.84 7.69 -15.56
CA SER A 81 17.16 7.77 -14.93
C SER A 81 18.03 6.55 -15.27
N LYS A 82 17.46 5.33 -15.18
CA LYS A 82 18.15 4.10 -15.59
C LYS A 82 18.60 4.14 -17.06
N ARG A 83 17.73 4.59 -17.98
CA ARG A 83 18.07 4.69 -19.42
C ARG A 83 19.19 5.70 -19.67
N THR A 84 19.10 6.88 -19.07
CA THR A 84 20.12 7.94 -19.19
C THR A 84 21.48 7.46 -18.67
N TYR A 85 21.50 6.75 -17.53
CA TYR A 85 22.73 6.15 -17.01
C TYR A 85 23.31 5.10 -17.96
N MET A 86 22.49 4.20 -18.48
CA MET A 86 22.92 3.15 -19.43
C MET A 86 23.39 3.71 -20.78
N ALA A 87 22.86 4.87 -21.20
CA ALA A 87 23.27 5.57 -22.42
C ALA A 87 24.59 6.36 -22.25
N GLY A 88 25.14 6.46 -21.04
CA GLY A 88 26.33 7.28 -20.77
C GLY A 88 26.08 8.78 -20.79
N GLU A 89 24.81 9.21 -20.84
CA GLU A 89 24.39 10.62 -20.87
C GLU A 89 24.31 11.24 -19.46
N PHE A 90 24.68 10.48 -18.44
CA PHE A 90 24.59 10.88 -17.05
C PHE A 90 25.74 11.82 -16.66
N SER A 91 25.60 13.10 -16.96
CA SER A 91 26.53 14.15 -16.51
C SER A 91 26.13 14.63 -15.10
N MET A 92 26.48 13.87 -14.06
CA MET A 92 26.61 14.48 -12.73
C MET A 92 27.97 15.16 -12.65
N LYS A 93 28.01 16.48 -12.86
CA LYS A 93 29.08 17.29 -12.27
C LYS A 93 28.81 17.30 -10.76
N PRO A 94 29.67 16.70 -9.92
CA PRO A 94 29.54 16.89 -8.48
C PRO A 94 29.60 18.41 -8.21
N LYS A 95 28.72 18.89 -7.33
CA LYS A 95 28.92 20.22 -6.74
C LYS A 95 30.15 20.20 -5.84
#